data_AF-A0A9D9L3J8-F1
#
_entry.id   AF-A0A9D9L3J8-F1
#
_cell.length_a   1.000
_cell.length_b   1.000
_cell.length_c   1.000
_cell.angle_alpha   90.00
_cell.angle_beta   90.00
_cell.angle_gamma   90.00
#
_symmetry.space_group_name_H-M   'P 1'
#
loop_
_entity.id
_entity.type
_entity.pdbx_description
1 polymer ?
#
loop_
_entity_poly.entity_id
_entity_poly.type
_entity_poly.pdbx_seq_one_letter_code
_entity_poly.pdbx_strand_id
1 'polypeptide(L)' 'MMPITSALDEIFVTTANAGAKKILLPSESKEEYEKLKPDLKEEIAVIFYSTPLEAAKKALGAD' A
#
# COMPACT_ATOMS: atom_id res chain seq x y z
N MET A 1 13.60 21.36 -6.33
CA MET A 1 13.43 19.91 -6.60
C MET A 1 12.09 19.53 -6.00
N MET A 2 11.12 19.10 -6.79
CA MET A 2 9.83 18.68 -6.24
C MET A 2 10.04 17.38 -5.44
N PRO A 3 9.51 17.25 -4.22
CA PRO A 3 9.60 16.00 -3.48
C PRO A 3 8.97 14.90 -4.34
N ILE A 4 9.60 13.73 -4.39
CA ILE A 4 9.02 12.53 -5.01
C ILE A 4 7.93 12.04 -4.04
N THR A 5 6.80 12.74 -4.03
CA THR A 5 5.53 12.23 -3.54
C THR A 5 4.84 11.63 -4.75
N SER A 6 5.25 10.44 -5.20
CA SER A 6 4.37 9.68 -6.09
C SER A 6 3.10 9.43 -5.29
N ALA A 7 2.03 10.15 -5.64
CA ALA A 7 0.77 10.13 -4.90
C ALA A 7 0.33 8.68 -4.75
N LEU A 8 -0.18 8.30 -3.57
CA LEU A 8 -0.55 6.92 -3.28
C LEU A 8 -1.48 6.31 -4.34
N ASP A 9 -2.29 7.15 -5.02
CA ASP A 9 -3.08 6.76 -6.20
C ASP A 9 -2.24 6.12 -7.33
N GLU A 10 -1.09 6.70 -7.69
CA GLU A 10 -0.22 6.20 -8.76
C GLU A 10 0.39 4.84 -8.39
N ILE A 11 0.75 4.67 -7.11
CA ILE A 11 1.25 3.40 -6.59
C ILE A 11 0.17 2.33 -6.72
N PHE A 12 -1.08 2.64 -6.36
CA PHE A 12 -2.20 1.68 -6.45
C PHE A 12 -2.53 1.33 -7.90
N VAL A 13 -2.61 2.32 -8.79
CA VAL A 13 -2.84 2.07 -10.24
C VAL A 13 -1.75 1.17 -10.81
N THR A 14 -0.48 1.47 -10.50
CA THR A 14 0.65 0.66 -10.98
C THR A 14 0.62 -0.76 -10.44
N THR A 15 0.31 -0.91 -9.14
CA THR A 15 0.24 -2.21 -8.46
C THR A 15 -0.90 -3.07 -9.01
N ALA A 16 -2.07 -2.47 -9.27
CA ALA A 16 -3.23 -3.14 -9.84
C ALA A 16 -2.93 -3.60 -11.28
N ASN A 17 -2.35 -2.72 -12.10
CA ASN A 17 -1.96 -3.03 -13.48
C ASN A 17 -0.88 -4.12 -13.56
N ALA A 18 0.00 -4.21 -12.56
CA ALA A 18 0.99 -5.28 -12.45
C ALA A 18 0.37 -6.63 -12.02
N GLY A 19 -0.92 -6.66 -11.67
CA GLY A 19 -1.64 -7.87 -11.26
C GLY A 19 -1.41 -8.26 -9.80
N ALA A 20 -0.78 -7.40 -9.00
CA ALA A 20 -0.60 -7.65 -7.58
C ALA A 20 -1.95 -7.58 -6.84
N LYS A 21 -2.15 -8.49 -5.89
CA LYS A 21 -3.40 -8.58 -5.10
C LYS A 21 -3.30 -8.01 -3.70
N LYS A 22 -2.07 -7.75 -3.24
CA LYS A 22 -1.77 -7.25 -1.91
C LYS A 22 -0.67 -6.20 -1.99
N ILE A 23 -0.78 -5.17 -1.16
CA ILE A 23 0.28 -4.17 -0.96
C ILE A 23 0.55 -4.00 0.53
N LEU A 24 1.83 -3.89 0.90
CA LEU A 24 2.23 -3.53 2.26
C LEU A 24 2.42 -2.03 2.34
N LEU A 25 1.78 -1.39 3.32
CA LEU A 25 1.91 0.05 3.56
C LEU A 25 2.34 0.34 5.02
N PRO A 26 3.17 1.36 5.24
CA PRO A 26 3.40 1.90 6.58
C PRO A 26 2.08 2.31 7.25
N SER A 27 1.97 2.10 8.56
CA SER A 27 0.78 2.47 9.34
C SER A 27 0.49 3.98 9.32
N GLU A 28 1.52 4.82 9.15
CA GLU A 28 1.40 6.27 8.98
C GLU A 28 0.69 6.68 7.68
N SER A 29 0.67 5.81 6.66
CA SER A 29 -0.01 6.06 5.39
C SER A 29 -1.52 5.86 5.44
N LYS A 30 -2.09 5.48 6.60
CA LYS A 30 -3.55 5.24 6.74
C LYS A 30 -4.40 6.45 6.37
N GLU A 31 -4.00 7.65 6.79
CA GLU A 31 -4.78 8.85 6.50
C GLU A 31 -4.80 9.16 4.99
N GLU A 32 -3.69 8.94 4.30
CA GLU A 32 -3.60 9.11 2.85
C GLU A 32 -4.35 8.01 2.11
N TYR A 33 -4.24 6.76 2.59
CA TYR A 33 -5.03 5.63 2.09
C TYR A 33 -6.53 5.92 2.18
N GLU A 34 -7.01 6.50 3.27
CA GLU A 34 -8.43 6.78 3.41
C GLU A 34 -8.96 7.78 2.39
N LYS A 35 -8.11 8.65 1.86
CA LYS A 35 -8.44 9.64 0.82
C LYS A 35 -8.50 9.04 -0.59
N LEU A 36 -8.03 7.80 -0.79
CA LEU A 36 -8.08 7.12 -2.09
C LEU A 36 -9.51 6.84 -2.54
N LYS A 37 -9.70 6.77 -3.86
CA LYS A 37 -10.97 6.37 -4.48
C LYS A 37 -11.38 4.96 -4.03
N PRO A 38 -12.66 4.72 -3.70
CA PRO A 38 -13.16 3.40 -3.29
C PRO A 38 -12.79 2.28 -4.25
N ASP A 39 -12.93 2.50 -5.56
CA ASP A 39 -12.62 1.52 -6.59
C ASP A 39 -11.16 1.01 -6.52
N LEU A 40 -10.20 1.87 -6.16
CA LEU A 40 -8.80 1.45 -5.99
C LEU A 40 -8.59 0.61 -4.72
N LYS A 41 -9.38 0.85 -3.68
CA LYS A 41 -9.34 0.08 -2.43
C LYS A 41 -9.94 -1.32 -2.59
N GLU A 42 -10.87 -1.50 -3.53
CA GLU A 42 -11.50 -2.79 -3.82
C GLU A 42 -10.59 -3.75 -4.61
N GLU A 43 -9.69 -3.21 -5.44
CA GLU A 43 -8.81 -4.00 -6.31
C GLU A 43 -7.59 -4.61 -5.59
N ILE A 44 -7.06 -3.93 -4.57
CA ILE A 44 -5.83 -4.33 -3.87
C ILE A 44 -6.07 -4.39 -2.38
N ALA A 45 -5.83 -5.56 -1.77
CA ALA A 45 -5.87 -5.68 -0.32
C ALA A 45 -4.64 -5.02 0.33
N VAL A 46 -4.88 -4.13 1.28
CA VAL A 46 -3.80 -3.45 2.00
C VAL A 46 -3.47 -4.17 3.30
N ILE A 47 -2.18 -4.35 3.55
CA ILE A 47 -1.66 -4.83 4.82
C ILE A 47 -0.78 -3.74 5.43
N PHE A 48 -1.24 -3.16 6.53
CA PHE A 48 -0.45 -2.16 7.25
C PHE A 48 0.62 -2.80 8.12
N TYR A 49 1.79 -2.17 8.22
CA TYR A 49 2.87 -2.54 9.13
C TYR A 49 3.40 -1.32 9.89
N SER A 50 3.91 -1.54 11.10
CA SER A 50 4.50 -0.49 11.94
C SER A 50 6.02 -0.59 12.02
N THR A 51 6.60 -1.76 11.72
CA THR A 51 8.06 -1.98 11.75
C THR A 51 8.56 -2.78 10.54
N PRO A 52 9.85 -2.65 10.15
CA PRO A 52 10.42 -3.47 9.06
C PRO A 52 10.33 -4.97 9.32
N LEU A 53 10.49 -5.40 10.58
CA LEU A 53 10.38 -6.81 10.96
C LEU A 53 8.95 -7.34 10.75
N GLU A 54 7.95 -6.55 11.13
CA GLU A 54 6.55 -6.88 10.92
C GLU A 54 6.21 -6.97 9.42
N ALA A 55 6.71 -6.02 8.62
CA ALA A 55 6.55 -6.05 7.17
C ALA A 55 7.11 -7.34 6.56
N ALA A 56 8.32 -7.75 6.98
CA ALA A 56 8.95 -8.98 6.52
C ALA A 56 8.14 -10.22 6.91
N LYS A 57 7.67 -10.31 8.16
CA LYS A 57 6.84 -11.44 8.62
C LYS A 57 5.55 -11.57 7.81
N LYS A 58 4.84 -10.46 7.61
CA LYS A 58 3.61 -10.38 6.82
C LYS A 58 3.83 -10.77 5.35
N ALA A 59 4.92 -10.30 4.75
CA ALA A 59 5.27 -10.65 3.38
C ALA A 59 5.61 -12.14 3.21
N LEU A 60 6.20 -12.77 4.23
CA LEU A 60 6.54 -14.20 4.25
C LEU A 60 5.38 -15.11 4.66
N GLY A 61 4.24 -14.54 5.11
CA GLY A 61 3.11 -15.32 5.64
C GLY A 61 3.41 -15.99 6.99
N ALA A 62 4.38 -15.47 7.74
CA ALA A 62 4.77 -15.94 9.07
C ALA A 62 4.08 -15.16 10.20
N ASP A 63 2.90 -14.63 9.91
CA ASP A 63 2.09 -13.75 10.78
C ASP A 63 1.26 -14.55 11.79
#